data_AF-A0A964W5K8-F1
#
_entry.id   AF-A0A964W5K8-F1
#
_cell.length_a   1.000
_cell.length_b   1.000
_cell.length_c   1.000
_cell.angle_alpha   90.00
_cell.angle_beta   90.00
_cell.angle_gamma   90.00
#
_symmetry.space_group_name_H-M   'P 1'
#
loop_
_entity.id
_entity.type
_entity.pdbx_description
1 polymer ?
#
loop_
_entity_poly.entity_id
_entity_poly.type
_entity_poly.pdbx_seq_one_letter_code
_entity_poly.pdbx_strand_id
1 'polypeptide(L)'
;MENKIINKLQIENFTGETPTAIEQDFYATMYLDNMVALAKKDANQVIEEEYKEKGLKYEYKVNTNVLIGKLKDTLITMISTNNPWKRSRMLKYIEKEIERNVIPIRPDRRFERKNHKCTQMVNRINEKRAL
;
A
#
# COMPACT_ATOMS: atom_id res chain seq x y z
N MET A 1 17.64 -8.07 -2.11
CA MET A 1 16.22 -7.93 -1.69
C MET A 1 16.03 -6.76 -0.73
N GLU A 2 17.07 -6.42 0.06
CA GLU A 2 17.12 -5.34 1.05
C GLU A 2 16.84 -3.92 0.50
N ASN A 3 17.44 -3.55 -0.64
CA ASN A 3 17.30 -2.18 -1.19
C ASN A 3 15.88 -1.78 -1.62
N LYS A 4 14.96 -2.74 -1.77
CA LYS A 4 13.56 -2.46 -2.15
C LYS A 4 12.73 -2.06 -0.94
N ILE A 5 13.08 -2.54 0.25
CA ILE A 5 12.43 -2.20 1.51
C ILE A 5 12.89 -0.81 1.95
N ILE A 6 14.21 -0.57 1.95
CA ILE A 6 14.81 0.73 2.32
C ILE A 6 14.23 1.88 1.48
N ASN A 7 14.17 1.72 0.15
CA ASN A 7 13.60 2.74 -0.75
C ASN A 7 12.08 2.89 -0.64
N LYS A 8 11.34 1.81 -0.34
CA LYS A 8 9.87 1.88 -0.20
C LYS A 8 9.45 2.48 1.14
N LEU A 9 10.21 2.19 2.19
CA LEU A 9 9.97 2.67 3.54
C LEU A 9 10.56 4.06 3.78
N GLN A 10 11.34 4.59 2.82
CA GLN A 10 12.02 5.89 2.92
C GLN A 10 12.73 6.06 4.28
N ILE A 11 13.53 5.07 4.68
CA ILE A 11 14.21 5.07 5.99
C ILE A 11 15.19 6.26 6.11
N GLU A 12 15.51 6.95 5.02
CA GLU A 12 16.34 8.17 5.07
C GLU A 12 15.51 9.47 5.13
N ASN A 13 14.17 9.37 5.03
CA ASN A 13 13.25 10.52 4.93
C ASN A 13 12.34 10.62 6.17
N PHE A 14 12.95 10.88 7.32
CA PHE A 14 12.25 11.02 8.59
C PHE A 14 11.51 12.36 8.70
N THR A 15 10.47 12.38 9.52
CA THR A 15 9.68 13.58 9.83
C THR A 15 10.33 14.47 10.89
N GLY A 16 11.35 13.99 11.60
CA GLY A 16 12.14 14.76 12.56
C GLY A 16 13.49 14.12 12.87
N GLU A 17 14.39 14.89 13.48
CA GLU A 17 15.78 14.47 13.78
C GLU A 17 15.93 13.82 15.17
N THR A 18 14.89 13.88 16.01
CA THR A 18 14.97 13.29 17.35
C THR A 18 14.92 11.76 17.27
N PRO A 19 15.64 11.04 18.16
CA PRO A 19 15.61 9.57 18.18
C PRO A 19 14.18 9.02 18.27
N THR A 20 13.32 9.68 19.05
CA THR A 20 11.91 9.29 19.20
C THR A 20 11.11 9.44 17.91
N ALA A 21 11.32 10.52 17.14
CA ALA A 21 10.64 10.71 15.86
C ALA A 21 11.06 9.65 14.84
N ILE A 22 12.36 9.33 14.79
CA ILE A 22 12.93 8.28 13.96
C ILE A 22 12.30 6.91 14.29
N GLU A 23 12.23 6.56 15.57
CA GLU A 23 11.59 5.33 16.03
C GLU A 23 10.11 5.28 15.66
N GLN A 24 9.37 6.36 15.88
CA GLN A 24 7.94 6.45 15.54
C GLN A 24 7.69 6.24 14.05
N ASP A 25 8.46 6.91 13.18
CA ASP A 25 8.33 6.76 11.74
C ASP A 25 8.65 5.34 11.28
N PHE A 26 9.68 4.72 11.88
CA PHE A 26 10.03 3.33 11.59
C PHE A 26 8.88 2.37 11.94
N TYR A 27 8.37 2.43 13.17
CA TYR A 27 7.29 1.55 13.61
C TYR A 27 5.97 1.79 12.85
N ALA A 28 5.63 3.05 12.58
CA ALA A 28 4.44 3.39 11.79
C ALA A 28 4.52 2.81 10.37
N THR A 29 5.69 2.90 9.75
CA THR A 29 5.91 2.39 8.39
C THR A 29 5.89 0.86 8.35
N MET A 30 6.52 0.18 9.31
CA MET A 30 6.44 -1.28 9.45
C MET A 30 5.00 -1.76 9.67
N TYR A 31 4.26 -1.07 10.53
CA TYR A 31 2.85 -1.39 10.79
C TYR A 31 2.01 -1.28 9.52
N LEU A 32 2.20 -0.20 8.75
CA LEU A 32 1.49 0.00 7.49
C LEU A 32 1.84 -1.07 6.46
N ASP A 33 3.11 -1.46 6.33
CA ASP A 33 3.51 -2.52 5.40
C ASP A 33 2.88 -3.87 5.77
N ASN A 34 2.83 -4.20 7.06
CA ASN A 34 2.14 -5.40 7.56
C ASN A 34 0.64 -5.37 7.25
N MET A 35 -0.04 -4.24 7.47
CA MET A 35 -1.46 -4.08 7.14
C MET A 35 -1.73 -4.21 5.64
N VAL A 36 -0.88 -3.61 4.80
CA VAL A 36 -0.95 -3.73 3.34
C VAL A 36 -0.75 -5.18 2.91
N ALA A 37 0.21 -5.89 3.50
CA ALA A 37 0.49 -7.29 3.20
C ALA A 37 -0.70 -8.20 3.53
N LEU A 38 -1.32 -8.01 4.70
CA LEU A 38 -2.52 -8.73 5.12
C LEU A 38 -3.70 -8.43 4.20
N ALA A 39 -4.05 -7.15 4.02
CA ALA A 39 -5.17 -6.74 3.17
C ALA A 39 -5.02 -7.22 1.72
N LYS A 40 -3.78 -7.22 1.20
CA LYS A 40 -3.49 -7.76 -0.13
C LYS A 40 -3.70 -9.27 -0.20
N LYS A 41 -3.31 -10.01 0.85
CA LYS A 41 -3.50 -11.46 0.90
C LYS A 41 -4.98 -11.81 0.87
N ASP A 42 -5.76 -11.18 1.73
CA ASP A 42 -7.20 -11.45 1.86
C ASP A 42 -7.94 -11.08 0.56
N ALA A 43 -7.69 -9.88 0.01
CA ALA A 43 -8.32 -9.48 -1.23
C ALA A 43 -7.90 -10.33 -2.44
N ASN A 44 -6.63 -10.78 -2.52
CA ASN A 44 -6.23 -11.71 -3.57
C ASN A 44 -6.93 -13.06 -3.45
N GLN A 45 -7.18 -13.57 -2.24
CA GLN A 45 -7.92 -14.81 -2.04
C GLN A 45 -9.37 -14.68 -2.56
N VAL A 46 -10.06 -13.59 -2.19
CA VAL A 46 -11.42 -13.30 -2.67
C VAL A 46 -11.45 -13.20 -4.20
N ILE A 47 -10.48 -12.53 -4.82
CA ILE A 47 -10.38 -12.43 -6.27
C ILE A 47 -10.14 -13.81 -6.89
N GLU A 48 -9.28 -14.64 -6.32
CA GLU A 48 -9.02 -15.97 -6.86
C GLU A 48 -10.29 -16.83 -6.84
N GLU A 49 -11.06 -16.78 -5.75
CA GLU A 49 -12.34 -17.48 -5.62
C GLU A 49 -13.38 -16.94 -6.61
N GLU A 50 -13.54 -15.62 -6.73
CA GLU A 50 -14.53 -15.00 -7.62
C GLU A 50 -14.22 -15.17 -9.12
N TYR A 51 -12.93 -15.30 -9.49
CA TYR A 51 -12.49 -15.29 -10.89
C TYR A 51 -12.22 -16.70 -11.42
N LYS A 52 -12.10 -17.72 -10.55
CA LYS A 52 -11.93 -19.14 -10.93
C LYS A 52 -12.98 -19.63 -11.93
N GLU A 53 -14.23 -19.20 -11.78
CA GLU A 53 -15.34 -19.71 -12.58
C GLU A 53 -15.69 -18.85 -13.81
N LYS A 54 -15.04 -17.69 -13.98
CA LYS A 54 -15.43 -16.68 -14.98
C LYS A 54 -14.71 -16.81 -16.33
N GLY A 55 -13.79 -17.78 -16.48
CA GLY A 55 -13.09 -18.05 -17.75
C GLY A 55 -12.35 -16.86 -18.33
N LEU A 56 -11.73 -16.02 -17.49
CA LEU A 56 -11.12 -14.77 -17.96
C LEU A 56 -9.81 -15.01 -18.71
N LYS A 57 -9.52 -14.10 -19.66
CA LYS A 57 -8.29 -14.12 -20.47
C LYS A 57 -6.99 -13.95 -19.67
N TYR A 58 -7.05 -13.28 -18.52
CA TYR A 58 -5.88 -12.95 -17.71
C TYR A 58 -6.17 -13.19 -16.24
N GLU A 59 -5.11 -13.44 -15.47
CA GLU A 59 -5.15 -13.41 -14.01
C GLU A 59 -5.27 -11.97 -13.51
N TYR A 60 -6.04 -11.76 -12.45
CA TYR A 60 -6.23 -10.45 -11.84
C TYR A 60 -5.57 -10.42 -10.47
N LYS A 61 -5.05 -9.26 -10.09
CA LYS A 61 -4.49 -9.00 -8.77
C LYS A 61 -4.94 -7.66 -8.24
N VAL A 62 -4.89 -7.49 -6.93
CA VAL A 62 -5.14 -6.20 -6.29
C VAL A 62 -4.15 -5.14 -6.79
N ASN A 63 -4.65 -3.93 -7.05
CA ASN A 63 -3.82 -2.76 -7.31
C ASN A 63 -3.16 -2.26 -6.01
N THR A 64 -1.97 -2.79 -5.72
CA THR A 64 -1.22 -2.49 -4.48
C THR A 64 -0.96 -0.99 -4.28
N ASN A 65 -0.81 -0.18 -5.33
CA ASN A 65 -0.56 1.25 -5.18
C ASN A 65 -1.81 1.99 -4.66
N VAL A 66 -2.98 1.64 -5.19
CA VAL A 66 -4.26 2.20 -4.72
C VAL A 66 -4.54 1.74 -3.29
N LEU A 67 -4.29 0.46 -3.00
CA LEU A 67 -4.38 -0.12 -1.66
C LEU A 67 -3.53 0.67 -0.64
N ILE A 68 -2.25 0.92 -0.93
CA ILE A 68 -1.36 1.68 -0.03
C ILE A 68 -1.89 3.09 0.22
N GLY A 69 -2.30 3.81 -0.83
CA GLY A 69 -2.83 5.17 -0.70
C GLY A 69 -4.08 5.20 0.17
N LYS A 70 -5.05 4.33 -0.13
CA LYS A 70 -6.31 4.23 0.64
C LYS A 70 -6.07 3.86 2.09
N LEU A 71 -5.20 2.89 2.36
CA LEU A 71 -4.88 2.49 3.74
C LEU A 71 -4.19 3.62 4.50
N LYS A 72 -3.25 4.34 3.90
CA LYS A 72 -2.55 5.46 4.56
C LYS A 72 -3.53 6.56 5.01
N ASP A 73 -4.40 7.01 4.10
CA ASP A 73 -5.37 8.08 4.39
C ASP A 73 -6.37 7.67 5.47
N THR A 74 -6.82 6.43 5.41
CA THR A 74 -7.84 5.92 6.32
C THR A 74 -7.29 5.51 7.68
N LEU A 75 -6.05 5.01 7.75
CA LEU A 75 -5.41 4.58 8.99
C LEU A 75 -5.21 5.73 9.96
N ILE A 76 -4.80 6.91 9.50
CA ILE A 76 -4.71 8.12 10.33
C ILE A 76 -6.09 8.44 10.94
N THR A 77 -7.13 8.38 10.11
CA THR A 77 -8.52 8.65 10.54
C THR A 77 -9.01 7.58 11.52
N MET A 78 -8.66 6.30 11.30
CA MET A 78 -9.04 5.19 12.18
C MET A 78 -8.36 5.27 13.55
N ILE A 79 -7.06 5.58 13.60
CA ILE A 79 -6.32 5.75 14.86
C ILE A 79 -6.89 6.93 15.65
N SER A 80 -7.27 8.02 14.96
CA SER A 80 -7.89 9.19 15.59
C SER A 80 -9.34 8.97 16.01
N THR A 81 -9.97 7.85 15.62
CA THR A 81 -11.37 7.55 15.91
C THR A 81 -11.50 6.71 17.19
N ASN A 82 -11.98 7.32 18.27
CA ASN A 82 -12.18 6.65 19.56
C ASN A 82 -13.32 5.60 19.54
N ASN A 83 -14.28 5.72 18.63
CA ASN A 83 -15.43 4.82 18.59
C ASN A 83 -15.09 3.52 17.81
N PRO A 84 -15.14 2.33 18.46
CA PRO A 84 -14.76 1.06 17.84
C PRO A 84 -15.70 0.64 16.70
N TRP A 85 -17.00 0.97 16.79
CA TRP A 85 -17.98 0.69 15.74
C TRP A 85 -17.69 1.48 14.47
N LYS A 86 -17.34 2.76 14.62
CA LYS A 86 -16.96 3.62 13.48
C LYS A 86 -15.69 3.08 12.81
N ARG A 87 -14.68 2.70 13.61
CA ARG A 87 -13.45 2.07 13.10
C ARG A 87 -13.73 0.79 12.31
N SER A 88 -14.55 -0.12 12.86
CA SER A 88 -14.90 -1.37 12.16
C SER A 88 -15.63 -1.10 10.84
N ARG A 89 -16.52 -0.10 10.81
CA ARG A 89 -17.21 0.31 9.57
C ARG A 89 -16.23 0.86 8.52
N MET A 90 -15.23 1.63 8.95
CA MET A 90 -14.18 2.15 8.07
C MET A 90 -13.33 1.03 7.48
N LEU A 91 -12.91 0.05 8.31
CA LEU A 91 -12.18 -1.14 7.84
C LEU A 91 -12.96 -1.89 6.76
N LYS A 92 -14.23 -2.20 7.02
CA LYS A 92 -15.09 -2.88 6.04
C LYS A 92 -15.28 -2.09 4.75
N TYR A 93 -15.31 -0.76 4.82
CA TYR A 93 -15.39 0.09 3.64
C TYR A 93 -14.11 -0.02 2.80
N ILE A 94 -12.95 0.00 3.45
CA ILE A 94 -11.64 -0.12 2.80
C ILE A 94 -11.50 -1.49 2.14
N GLU A 95 -11.83 -2.58 2.84
CA GLU A 95 -11.81 -3.94 2.30
C GLU A 95 -12.58 -4.03 0.97
N LYS A 96 -13.82 -3.53 0.93
CA LYS A 96 -14.64 -3.49 -0.28
C LYS A 96 -14.03 -2.64 -1.40
N GLU A 97 -13.44 -1.51 -1.05
CA GLU A 97 -12.77 -0.66 -2.04
C GLU A 97 -11.52 -1.35 -2.62
N ILE A 98 -10.80 -2.14 -1.82
CA ILE A 98 -9.64 -2.90 -2.27
C ILE A 98 -10.06 -4.00 -3.25
N GLU A 99 -11.11 -4.76 -2.92
CA GLU A 99 -11.67 -5.81 -3.76
C GLU A 99 -12.12 -5.27 -5.13
N ARG A 100 -12.65 -4.05 -5.19
CA ARG A 100 -13.03 -3.39 -6.45
C ARG A 100 -11.84 -2.97 -7.30
N ASN A 101 -10.69 -2.68 -6.69
CA ASN A 101 -9.52 -2.11 -7.35
C ASN A 101 -8.55 -3.21 -7.82
N VAL A 102 -8.95 -3.96 -8.84
CA VAL A 102 -8.15 -5.03 -9.45
C VAL A 102 -7.51 -4.65 -10.77
N ILE A 103 -6.36 -5.24 -11.07
CA ILE A 103 -5.61 -5.05 -12.31
C ILE A 103 -5.24 -6.40 -12.92
N PRO A 104 -5.32 -6.55 -14.27
CA PRO A 104 -4.90 -7.77 -14.94
C PRO A 104 -3.37 -7.88 -15.02
N ILE A 105 -2.86 -9.08 -14.80
CA ILE A 105 -1.48 -9.49 -15.08
C ILE A 105 -1.44 -9.89 -16.55
N ARG A 106 -0.66 -9.13 -17.33
CA ARG A 106 -0.49 -9.37 -18.77
C ARG A 106 0.96 -9.79 -19.01
N PRO A 107 1.25 -11.08 -19.27
CA PRO A 107 2.61 -11.56 -19.51
C PRO A 107 3.14 -11.05 -20.85
N ASP A 108 2.36 -11.15 -21.93
CA ASP A 108 2.82 -10.86 -23.30
C ASP A 108 2.55 -9.41 -23.72
N ARG A 109 3.21 -8.46 -23.06
CA ARG A 109 3.06 -7.04 -23.42
C ARG A 109 3.90 -6.71 -24.65
N ARG A 110 3.25 -6.29 -25.74
CA ARG A 110 3.93 -5.72 -26.91
C ARG A 110 4.83 -4.52 -26.57
N PHE A 111 4.46 -3.75 -25.54
CA PHE A 111 5.28 -2.69 -24.97
C PHE A 111 5.45 -2.93 -23.48
N GLU A 112 6.68 -3.28 -23.07
CA GLU A 112 7.01 -3.49 -21.68
C GLU A 112 6.89 -2.20 -20.86
N ARG A 113 6.52 -2.35 -19.59
CA ARG A 113 6.59 -1.22 -18.65
C ARG A 113 8.06 -0.92 -18.37
N LYS A 114 8.54 0.20 -18.90
CA LYS A 114 9.87 0.70 -18.56
C LYS A 114 9.93 0.97 -17.04
N ASN A 115 10.77 0.22 -16.34
CA ASN A 115 11.11 0.50 -14.95
C ASN A 115 12.09 1.69 -14.92
N HIS A 116 11.59 2.90 -15.12
CA HIS A 116 12.39 4.09 -14.92
C HIS A 116 12.66 4.25 -13.42
N LYS A 117 13.81 3.77 -12.94
CA LYS A 117 14.28 4.01 -11.56
C LYS A 117 14.31 5.51 -11.23
N CYS A 118 14.53 6.35 -12.25
CA CYS A 118 14.55 7.82 -12.16
C CYS A 118 13.13 8.46 -12.05
N THR A 119 12.07 7.78 -12.49
CA THR A 119 10.70 8.33 -12.51
C THR A 119 9.79 7.71 -11.46
N GLN A 120 10.21 6.61 -10.84
CA GLN A 120 9.78 6.35 -9.46
C GLN A 120 10.11 7.63 -8.70
N MET A 121 9.14 8.22 -8.00
CA MET A 121 9.35 9.36 -7.11
C MET A 121 10.23 8.92 -5.93
N VAL A 122 11.45 8.47 -6.20
CA VAL A 122 12.38 8.03 -5.17
C VAL A 122 12.85 9.25 -4.38
N ASN A 123 12.93 10.43 -5.00
CA ASN A 123 13.43 11.65 -4.35
C ASN A 123 12.76 12.94 -4.87
N ARG A 124 11.43 12.99 -4.98
CA ARG A 124 10.68 14.24 -5.21
C ARG A 124 9.61 14.41 -4.12
N ILE A 125 10.04 14.34 -2.86
CA ILE A 125 9.22 14.75 -1.72
C ILE A 125 10.06 15.78 -0.97
N ASN A 126 9.53 17.00 -0.91
CA ASN A 126 10.01 18.20 -0.22
C ASN A 126 11.39 18.10 0.46
N GLU A 127 12.36 18.87 -0.02
CA GLU A 127 13.61 19.25 0.68
C GLU A 127 13.34 20.06 1.98
N LYS A 128 12.18 19.89 2.62
CA LYS A 128 11.70 20.62 3.80
C LYS A 128 11.21 19.67 4.92
N ARG A 129 11.87 18.53 5.10
CA ARG A 129 11.76 17.68 6.28
C ARG A 129 13.17 17.16 6.53
N ALA A 130 13.88 17.46 7.61
CA ALA A 130 13.59 18.21 8.82
C ALA A 130 13.90 19.73 8.72
N LEU A 131 13.42 20.49 9.71
CA LEU A 131 14.03 21.75 10.16
C LEU A 131 14.86 21.44 11.40
#